data_AF-A0A958L983-F1
#
_entry.id   AF-A0A958L983-F1
#
_cell.length_a   1.000
_cell.length_b   1.000
_cell.length_c   1.000
_cell.angle_alpha   90.00
_cell.angle_beta   90.00
_cell.angle_gamma   90.00
#
_symmetry.space_group_name_H-M   'P 1'
#
loop_
_entity.id
_entity.type
_entity.pdbx_description
1 polymer ?
#
loop_
_entity_poly.entity_id
_entity_poly.type
_entity_poly.pdbx_seq_one_letter_code
_entity_poly.pdbx_strand_id
1 'polypeptide(L)'
;MSKLYKSLIIVLGLICLGLILTVSVQSWRYNLRGLFISEAPKVLSTLQKDSFNDGRTIVFAKVKTSKGLFIQVYEKVSDGLSNSLADIRLPDSTDGYFHYRGQATNLALEDVDGDGRPEILAPSFDANQVAHLNVYTYNSATQQFEPLSPDAVGN
;
A
#
# COMPACT_ATOMS: atom_id res chain seq x y z
N MET A 1 54.66 10.48 -24.70
CA MET A 1 53.60 10.39 -23.67
C MET A 1 54.22 10.67 -22.31
N SER A 2 53.79 11.75 -21.64
CA SER A 2 54.38 12.24 -20.40
C SER A 2 54.15 11.27 -19.24
N LYS A 3 55.08 11.23 -18.28
CA LYS A 3 55.00 10.39 -17.07
C LYS A 3 53.67 10.58 -16.31
N LEU A 4 53.07 11.76 -16.40
CA LEU A 4 51.74 12.07 -15.84
C LEU A 4 50.62 11.18 -16.40
N TYR A 5 50.57 10.96 -17.71
CA TYR A 5 49.49 10.18 -18.34
C TYR A 5 49.50 8.71 -17.90
N LYS A 6 50.70 8.14 -17.73
CA LYS A 6 50.86 6.77 -17.21
C LYS A 6 50.41 6.65 -15.75
N SER A 7 50.72 7.65 -14.92
CA SER A 7 50.28 7.68 -13.52
C SER A 7 48.76 7.82 -13.41
N LEU A 8 48.14 8.63 -14.27
CA LEU A 8 46.69 8.82 -14.29
C LEU A 8 45.95 7.52 -14.63
N ILE A 9 46.42 6.78 -15.64
CA ILE A 9 45.82 5.50 -16.04
C ILE A 9 45.92 4.46 -14.91
N ILE A 10 47.05 4.41 -14.20
CA ILE A 10 47.23 3.48 -13.07
C ILE A 10 46.25 3.81 -11.94
N VAL A 11 46.08 5.10 -11.60
CA VAL A 11 45.13 5.54 -10.58
C VAL A 11 43.70 5.21 -10.98
N LEU A 12 43.32 5.48 -12.24
CA LEU A 12 41.98 5.15 -12.75
C LEU A 12 41.73 3.64 -12.73
N GLY A 13 42.74 2.84 -13.09
CA GLY A 13 42.68 1.39 -13.06
C GLY A 13 42.48 0.83 -11.65
N LEU A 14 43.17 1.40 -10.66
CA LEU A 14 43.02 1.01 -9.24
C LEU A 14 41.64 1.38 -8.68
N ILE A 15 41.08 2.52 -9.08
CA ILE A 15 39.71 2.92 -8.68
C ILE A 15 38.69 1.95 -9.29
N CYS A 16 38.81 1.64 -10.59
CA CYS A 16 37.93 0.66 -11.25
C CYS A 16 38.05 -0.74 -10.61
N LEU A 17 39.26 -1.19 -10.29
CA LEU A 17 39.48 -2.48 -9.64
C LEU A 17 38.85 -2.50 -8.24
N GLY A 18 38.99 -1.42 -7.47
CA GLY A 18 38.33 -1.24 -6.18
C GLY A 18 36.80 -1.33 -6.30
N LEU A 19 36.20 -0.63 -7.27
CA LEU A 19 34.76 -0.69 -7.52
C LEU A 19 34.28 -2.10 -7.91
N ILE A 20 35.02 -2.82 -8.77
CA ILE A 20 34.68 -4.19 -9.15
C ILE A 20 34.76 -5.15 -7.96
N LEU A 21 35.76 -4.98 -7.10
CA LEU A 21 35.90 -5.77 -5.86
C LEU A 21 34.76 -5.47 -4.88
N THR A 22 34.34 -4.21 -4.73
CA THR A 22 33.19 -3.86 -3.86
C THR A 22 31.87 -4.44 -4.37
N VAL A 23 31.68 -4.54 -5.68
CA VAL A 23 30.48 -5.16 -6.28
C VAL A 23 30.50 -6.69 -6.16
N SER A 24 31.67 -7.32 -5.98
CA SER A 24 31.82 -8.78 -5.93
C SER A 24 31.63 -9.39 -4.54
N VAL A 25 31.65 -8.57 -3.48
CA VAL A 25 31.33 -9.05 -2.12
C VAL A 25 29.81 -9.17 -1.98
N GLN A 26 29.32 -10.41 -2.11
CA GLN A 26 27.91 -10.78 -1.97
C GLN A 26 27.27 -10.15 -0.70
N SER A 27 28.03 -10.04 0.38
CA SER A 27 27.59 -9.50 1.69
C SER A 27 27.30 -7.99 1.69
N TRP A 28 27.94 -7.21 0.83
CA TRP A 28 27.69 -5.76 0.71
C TRP A 28 26.45 -5.46 -0.15
N ARG A 29 26.12 -6.35 -1.10
CA ARG A 29 24.88 -6.26 -1.90
C ARG A 29 23.62 -6.31 -1.03
N TYR A 30 23.68 -6.97 0.13
CA TYR A 30 22.57 -7.01 1.08
C TYR A 30 22.43 -5.72 1.89
N ASN A 31 23.55 -5.08 2.28
CA ASN A 31 23.52 -3.86 3.10
C ASN A 31 23.28 -2.58 2.30
N LEU A 32 23.77 -2.49 1.05
CA LEU A 32 23.56 -1.31 0.20
C LEU A 32 22.13 -1.24 -0.37
N ARG A 33 21.41 -2.36 -0.44
CA ARG A 33 19.98 -2.38 -0.78
C ARG A 33 19.10 -1.71 0.29
N GLY A 34 19.53 -1.69 1.55
CA GLY A 34 18.77 -1.08 2.65
C GLY A 34 18.79 0.46 2.67
N LEU A 35 19.71 1.12 1.95
CA LEU A 35 19.85 2.58 1.96
C LEU A 35 19.08 3.28 0.82
N PHE A 36 18.55 2.54 -0.16
CA PHE A 36 17.84 3.09 -1.33
C PHE A 36 16.50 2.41 -1.63
N ILE A 37 16.12 1.36 -0.89
CA ILE A 37 14.81 0.73 -1.03
C ILE A 37 13.89 1.31 0.03
N SER A 38 12.99 2.20 -0.37
CA SER A 38 11.78 2.48 0.39
C SER A 38 11.11 1.15 0.74
N GLU A 39 10.91 0.87 2.04
CA GLU A 39 10.29 -0.39 2.51
C GLU A 39 9.09 -0.74 1.63
N ALA A 40 9.11 -1.95 1.07
CA ALA A 40 8.02 -2.41 0.22
C ALA A 40 6.69 -2.35 1.01
N PRO A 41 5.58 -1.89 0.40
CA PRO A 41 4.29 -1.89 1.05
C PRO A 41 3.94 -3.27 1.61
N LYS A 42 3.60 -3.33 2.90
CA LYS A 42 3.15 -4.55 3.57
C LYS A 42 1.64 -4.66 3.47
N VAL A 43 1.15 -5.64 2.72
CA VAL A 43 -0.29 -5.98 2.69
C VAL A 43 -0.68 -6.57 4.04
N LEU A 44 -1.66 -5.98 4.69
CA LEU A 44 -2.19 -6.39 5.98
C LEU A 44 -3.41 -7.30 5.82
N SER A 45 -4.26 -7.00 4.85
CA SER A 45 -5.44 -7.81 4.51
C SER A 45 -5.94 -7.51 3.11
N THR A 46 -6.79 -8.40 2.60
CA THR A 46 -7.39 -8.29 1.27
C THR A 46 -8.82 -8.79 1.28
N LEU A 47 -9.72 -8.09 0.60
CA LEU A 47 -11.08 -8.49 0.31
C LEU A 47 -11.30 -8.49 -1.21
N GLN A 48 -12.17 -9.38 -1.67
CA GLN A 48 -12.59 -9.42 -3.06
C GLN A 48 -14.11 -9.30 -3.11
N LYS A 49 -14.63 -8.48 -4.02
CA LYS A 49 -16.05 -8.35 -4.29
C LYS A 49 -16.27 -8.32 -5.79
N ASP A 50 -17.21 -9.12 -6.27
CA ASP A 50 -17.62 -9.05 -7.66
C ASP A 50 -18.41 -7.75 -7.89
N SER A 51 -17.97 -6.99 -8.89
CA SER A 51 -18.64 -5.83 -9.41
C SER A 51 -19.98 -6.27 -10.01
N PHE A 52 -21.03 -5.54 -9.65
CA PHE A 52 -22.41 -5.89 -9.97
C PHE A 52 -22.62 -6.00 -11.50
N ASN A 53 -22.87 -7.22 -11.99
CA ASN A 53 -23.32 -7.60 -13.34
C ASN A 53 -22.34 -7.56 -14.53
N ASP A 54 -21.07 -7.20 -14.35
CA ASP A 54 -20.08 -7.20 -15.46
C ASP A 54 -19.01 -8.30 -15.35
N GLY A 55 -19.03 -9.08 -14.25
CA GLY A 55 -18.08 -10.17 -14.02
C GLY A 55 -16.68 -9.71 -13.63
N ARG A 56 -16.47 -8.42 -13.32
CA ARG A 56 -15.19 -7.90 -12.84
C ARG A 56 -15.09 -8.16 -11.34
N THR A 57 -13.93 -8.61 -10.87
CA THR A 57 -13.68 -8.74 -9.43
C THR A 57 -12.89 -7.54 -8.96
N ILE A 58 -13.40 -6.81 -7.98
CA ILE A 58 -12.69 -5.70 -7.32
C ILE A 58 -11.96 -6.25 -6.09
N VAL A 59 -10.72 -5.84 -5.92
CA VAL A 59 -9.85 -6.23 -4.81
C VAL A 59 -9.56 -5.01 -3.96
N PHE A 60 -9.87 -5.10 -2.67
CA PHE A 60 -9.57 -4.08 -1.68
C PHE A 60 -8.43 -4.61 -0.82
N ALA A 61 -7.32 -3.91 -0.76
CA ALA A 61 -6.16 -4.30 0.03
C ALA A 61 -5.87 -3.21 1.07
N LYS A 62 -5.78 -3.60 2.34
CA LYS A 62 -5.25 -2.71 3.37
C LYS A 62 -3.74 -2.87 3.43
N VAL A 63 -3.02 -1.77 3.29
CA VAL A 63 -1.57 -1.78 3.09
C VAL A 63 -0.89 -0.79 4.03
N LYS A 64 0.17 -1.24 4.69
CA LYS A 64 1.06 -0.40 5.50
C LYS A 64 2.31 -0.05 4.71
N THR A 65 2.60 1.24 4.63
CA THR A 65 3.81 1.78 4.01
C THR A 65 4.57 2.63 5.01
N SER A 66 5.76 3.10 4.64
CA SER A 66 6.49 4.12 5.40
C SER A 66 5.73 5.46 5.53
N LYS A 67 4.74 5.72 4.66
CA LYS A 67 3.93 6.96 4.66
C LYS A 67 2.66 6.87 5.51
N GLY A 68 2.28 5.66 5.94
CA GLY A 68 1.06 5.41 6.71
C GLY A 68 0.28 4.18 6.22
N LEU A 69 -1.00 4.14 6.60
CA LEU A 69 -1.93 3.11 6.17
C LEU A 69 -2.78 3.58 4.99
N PHE A 70 -3.03 2.64 4.09
CA PHE A 70 -3.76 2.88 2.86
C PHE A 70 -4.77 1.76 2.63
N ILE A 71 -5.88 2.08 1.98
CA ILE A 71 -6.76 1.12 1.32
C ILE A 71 -6.54 1.30 -0.18
N GLN A 72 -6.01 0.27 -0.81
CA GLN A 72 -5.78 0.24 -2.24
C GLN A 72 -6.87 -0.60 -2.91
N VAL A 73 -7.48 -0.06 -3.94
CA VAL A 73 -8.57 -0.69 -4.67
C VAL A 73 -8.10 -1.00 -6.08
N TYR A 74 -8.25 -2.23 -6.51
CA TYR A 74 -7.82 -2.73 -7.82
C TYR A 74 -8.98 -3.44 -8.49
N GLU A 75 -8.99 -3.44 -9.82
CA GLU A 75 -9.73 -4.45 -10.56
C GLU A 75 -8.82 -5.67 -10.77
N LYS A 76 -9.36 -6.88 -10.61
CA LYS A 76 -8.66 -8.12 -10.89
C LYS A 76 -8.81 -8.43 -12.38
N VAL A 77 -7.69 -8.69 -13.04
CA VAL A 77 -7.64 -9.16 -14.43
C VAL A 77 -7.14 -10.60 -14.46
N SER A 78 -7.32 -11.28 -15.60
CA SER A 78 -7.04 -12.71 -15.76
C SER A 78 -5.64 -13.14 -15.28
N ASP A 79 -4.63 -12.25 -15.42
CA ASP A 79 -3.23 -12.51 -15.07
C ASP A 79 -2.76 -11.81 -13.77
N GLY A 80 -3.67 -11.25 -12.96
CA GLY A 80 -3.31 -10.62 -11.68
C GLY A 80 -4.19 -9.42 -11.28
N LEU A 81 -3.55 -8.38 -10.74
CA LEU A 81 -4.21 -7.12 -10.43
C LEU A 81 -4.00 -6.14 -11.59
N SER A 82 -5.03 -5.38 -11.93
CA SER A 82 -5.00 -4.34 -12.96
C SER A 82 -4.54 -3.00 -12.36
N ASN A 83 -4.85 -1.90 -13.06
CA ASN A 83 -4.62 -0.54 -12.58
C ASN A 83 -5.29 -0.30 -11.22
N SER A 84 -4.62 0.48 -10.38
CA SER A 84 -5.19 0.99 -9.13
C SER A 84 -6.40 1.87 -9.47
N LEU A 85 -7.58 1.46 -9.01
CA LEU A 85 -8.82 2.23 -9.11
C LEU A 85 -8.84 3.37 -8.08
N ALA A 86 -8.34 3.10 -6.88
CA ALA A 86 -8.23 4.10 -5.83
C ALA A 86 -7.07 3.79 -4.87
N ASP A 87 -6.52 4.83 -4.26
CA ASP A 87 -5.57 4.74 -3.16
C ASP A 87 -6.02 5.70 -2.04
N ILE A 88 -6.63 5.15 -1.00
CA ILE A 88 -7.28 5.90 0.07
C ILE A 88 -6.35 5.90 1.27
N ARG A 89 -5.85 7.07 1.65
CA ARG A 89 -5.03 7.21 2.85
C ARG A 89 -5.92 7.21 4.10
N LEU A 90 -5.63 6.32 5.05
CA LEU A 90 -6.27 6.37 6.36
C LEU A 90 -5.70 7.53 7.20
N PRO A 91 -6.51 8.18 8.05
CA PRO A 91 -6.06 9.25 8.93
C PRO A 91 -4.93 8.80 9.87
N ASP A 92 -5.05 7.59 10.40
CA ASP A 92 -4.07 7.02 11.32
C ASP A 92 -3.11 6.03 10.65
N SER A 93 -1.96 5.79 11.27
CA SER A 93 -0.89 4.92 10.75
C SER A 93 -0.77 3.56 11.45
N THR A 94 -1.60 3.32 12.47
CA THR A 94 -1.61 2.07 13.24
C THR A 94 -2.83 1.23 12.88
N ASP A 95 -2.59 -0.04 12.55
CA ASP A 95 -3.64 -0.95 12.10
C ASP A 95 -4.55 -1.33 13.27
N GLY A 96 -5.85 -1.40 13.02
CA GLY A 96 -6.84 -1.81 13.99
C GLY A 96 -7.52 -3.12 13.62
N TYR A 97 -8.07 -3.82 14.61
CA TYR A 97 -8.93 -4.98 14.41
C TYR A 97 -10.23 -4.75 15.18
N PHE A 98 -11.34 -5.19 14.60
CA PHE A 98 -12.64 -5.18 15.23
C PHE A 98 -13.34 -6.52 15.02
N HIS A 99 -14.30 -6.83 15.89
CA HIS A 99 -15.13 -8.01 15.73
C HIS A 99 -16.26 -7.71 14.76
N TYR A 100 -16.26 -8.40 13.62
CA TYR A 100 -17.26 -8.29 12.58
C TYR A 100 -17.81 -9.68 12.26
N ARG A 101 -19.13 -9.87 12.41
CA ARG A 101 -19.82 -11.16 12.20
C ARG A 101 -19.13 -12.35 12.91
N GLY A 102 -18.68 -12.14 14.14
CA GLY A 102 -18.02 -13.16 14.96
C GLY A 102 -16.56 -13.44 14.60
N GLN A 103 -15.95 -12.65 13.69
CA GLN A 103 -14.55 -12.78 13.30
C GLN A 103 -13.80 -11.47 13.57
N ALA A 104 -12.57 -11.57 14.08
CA ALA A 104 -11.70 -10.40 14.17
C ALA A 104 -11.17 -10.07 12.76
N THR A 105 -11.44 -8.86 12.26
CA THR A 105 -10.95 -8.39 10.96
C THR A 105 -10.44 -6.95 11.06
N ASN A 106 -9.57 -6.56 10.14
CA ASN A 106 -9.06 -5.20 10.00
C ASN A 106 -9.50 -4.51 8.69
N LEU A 107 -10.32 -5.20 7.90
CA LEU A 107 -10.95 -4.69 6.69
C LEU A 107 -12.27 -5.45 6.47
N ALA A 108 -13.36 -4.75 6.18
CA ALA A 108 -14.65 -5.35 5.82
C ALA A 108 -15.38 -4.51 4.76
N LEU A 109 -16.36 -5.12 4.11
CA LEU A 109 -17.33 -4.44 3.26
C LEU A 109 -18.72 -4.69 3.84
N GLU A 110 -19.50 -3.63 4.08
CA GLU A 110 -20.88 -3.73 4.56
C GLU A 110 -21.67 -2.49 4.15
N ASP A 111 -22.94 -2.68 3.80
CA ASP A 111 -23.91 -1.60 3.58
C ASP A 111 -24.36 -1.05 4.94
N VAL A 112 -23.79 0.09 5.33
CA VAL A 112 -23.98 0.73 6.64
C VAL A 112 -25.06 1.81 6.56
N ASP A 113 -25.22 2.47 5.43
CA ASP A 113 -26.21 3.54 5.24
C ASP A 113 -27.56 3.04 4.67
N GLY A 114 -27.62 1.79 4.22
CA GLY A 114 -28.84 1.15 3.74
C GLY A 114 -29.18 1.46 2.28
N ASP A 115 -28.23 1.99 1.49
CA ASP A 115 -28.45 2.35 0.09
C ASP A 115 -28.34 1.14 -0.89
N GLY A 116 -27.96 -0.03 -0.37
CA GLY A 116 -27.78 -1.26 -1.15
C GLY A 116 -26.37 -1.45 -1.74
N ARG A 117 -25.46 -0.50 -1.51
CA ARG A 117 -24.04 -0.57 -1.89
C ARG A 117 -23.21 -0.71 -0.62
N PRO A 118 -22.14 -1.50 -0.63
CA PRO A 118 -21.31 -1.61 0.57
C PRO A 118 -20.33 -0.44 0.71
N GLU A 119 -20.12 -0.03 1.94
CA GLU A 119 -19.00 0.81 2.35
C GLU A 119 -17.77 -0.04 2.70
N ILE A 120 -16.60 0.60 2.65
CA ILE A 120 -15.36 0.03 3.16
C ILE A 120 -15.21 0.38 4.63
N LEU A 121 -15.06 -0.63 5.47
CA LEU A 121 -14.79 -0.50 6.90
C LEU A 121 -13.32 -0.81 7.19
N ALA A 122 -12.58 0.17 7.70
CA ALA A 122 -11.16 0.05 7.99
C ALA A 122 -10.83 0.64 9.37
N PRO A 123 -10.79 -0.19 10.44
CA PRO A 123 -10.37 0.27 11.75
C PRO A 123 -8.91 0.75 11.78
N SER A 124 -8.61 1.74 12.58
CA SER A 124 -7.25 2.19 12.87
C SER A 124 -7.13 2.70 14.31
N PHE A 125 -5.90 2.93 14.75
CA PHE A 125 -5.63 3.57 16.04
C PHE A 125 -4.81 4.83 15.86
N ASP A 126 -5.21 5.89 16.56
CA ASP A 126 -4.45 7.12 16.62
C ASP A 126 -3.17 6.96 17.47
N ALA A 127 -2.43 8.06 17.62
CA ALA A 127 -1.20 8.08 18.43
C ALA A 127 -1.44 7.81 19.92
N ASN A 128 -2.66 8.04 20.42
CA ASN A 128 -3.08 7.83 21.79
C ASN A 128 -3.74 6.46 22.01
N GLN A 129 -3.70 5.57 21.01
CA GLN A 129 -4.35 4.26 21.03
C GLN A 129 -5.89 4.33 21.09
N VAL A 130 -6.48 5.45 20.69
CA VAL A 130 -7.93 5.58 20.51
C VAL A 130 -8.30 4.90 19.19
N ALA A 131 -9.29 4.01 19.25
CA ALA A 131 -9.78 3.29 18.08
C ALA A 131 -10.68 4.19 17.23
N HIS A 132 -10.44 4.20 15.93
CA HIS A 132 -11.31 4.83 14.93
C HIS A 132 -11.78 3.78 13.93
N LEU A 133 -13.07 3.81 13.60
CA LEU A 133 -13.60 3.04 12.47
C LEU A 133 -13.75 3.99 11.28
N ASN A 134 -12.85 3.88 10.31
CA ASN A 134 -12.94 4.66 9.09
C ASN A 134 -13.91 3.97 8.13
N VAL A 135 -14.90 4.72 7.64
CA VAL A 135 -15.94 4.25 6.74
C VAL A 135 -15.87 5.06 5.46
N TYR A 136 -15.78 4.39 4.30
CA TYR A 136 -15.72 5.05 2.99
C TYR A 136 -16.80 4.52 2.06
N THR A 137 -17.56 5.42 1.45
CA THR A 137 -18.57 5.11 0.44
C THR A 137 -18.05 5.44 -0.96
N TYR A 138 -18.55 4.74 -1.98
CA TYR A 138 -18.20 4.99 -3.38
C TYR A 138 -19.20 5.93 -4.02
N ASN A 139 -18.75 7.14 -4.37
CA ASN A 139 -19.54 8.10 -5.10
C ASN A 139 -19.45 7.83 -6.61
N SER A 140 -20.53 7.32 -7.21
CA SER A 140 -20.56 7.00 -8.64
C SER A 140 -20.49 8.21 -9.57
N ALA A 141 -20.83 9.42 -9.08
CA ALA A 141 -20.77 10.63 -9.88
C ALA A 141 -19.33 11.16 -10.02
N THR A 142 -18.56 11.09 -8.93
CA THR A 142 -17.14 11.52 -8.90
C THR A 142 -16.17 10.37 -9.22
N GLN A 143 -16.65 9.12 -9.19
CA GLN A 143 -15.87 7.89 -9.28
C GLN A 143 -14.79 7.80 -8.20
N GLN A 144 -15.07 8.32 -7.01
CA GLN A 144 -14.14 8.37 -5.89
C GLN A 144 -14.74 7.75 -4.64
N PHE A 145 -13.83 7.32 -3.75
CA PHE A 145 -14.21 6.94 -2.40
C PHE A 145 -14.11 8.15 -1.48
N GLU A 146 -15.16 8.40 -0.73
CA GLU A 146 -15.29 9.55 0.16
C GLU A 146 -15.63 9.04 1.57
N PRO A 147 -15.14 9.70 2.64
CA PRO A 147 -15.55 9.34 4.00
C PRO A 147 -17.08 9.41 4.13
N LEU A 148 -17.69 8.39 4.73
CA LEU A 148 -19.12 8.40 4.98
C LEU A 148 -19.45 9.53 5.96
N SER A 149 -20.37 10.42 5.56
CA SER A 149 -20.83 11.49 6.44
C SER A 149 -21.67 10.89 7.58
N PRO A 150 -21.50 11.33 8.84
CA PRO A 150 -22.33 10.87 9.96
C PRO A 150 -23.84 11.03 9.72
N ASP A 151 -24.23 12.05 8.94
CA ASP A 151 -25.64 12.34 8.62
C ASP A 151 -26.27 11.34 7.64
N ALA A 152 -25.44 10.52 6.97
CA ALA A 152 -25.90 9.52 6.01
C ALA A 152 -26.27 8.18 6.69
N VAL A 153 -25.82 7.95 7.92
CA VAL A 153 -26.17 6.73 8.66
C VAL A 153 -27.62 6.87 9.13
N GLY A 154 -28.52 6.05 8.60
CA GLY A 154 -29.94 6.07 8.95
C GLY A 154 -30.18 5.99 10.47
N ASN A 155 -31.10 6.82 10.98
CA ASN A 155 -31.62 6.72 12.35
C ASN A 155 -32.31 5.38 12.62
#